data_AF-A0A1E4TZV6-F1
#
_entry.id   AF-A0A1E4TZV6-F1
#
_cell.length_a   1.000
_cell.length_b   1.000
_cell.length_c   1.000
_cell.angle_alpha   90.00
_cell.angle_beta   90.00
_cell.angle_gamma   90.00
#
_symmetry.space_group_name_H-M   'P 1'
#
loop_
_entity.id
_entity.type
_entity.pdbx_description
1 polymer ?
#
loop_
_entity_poly.entity_id
_entity_poly.type
_entity_poly.pdbx_seq_one_letter_code
_entity_poly.pdbx_strand_id
1 'polypeptide(L)'
;MGKLVISLNSLKEQNPEVSPQNQLHIRLLCKILSYSPTENELTISTVNQRQHELKDVEIVKIHLQDTVINNSKDELYVGNVLSIDCLFDGDLKNLQVLNISAVNDAAGCLNDFKNLEILQEIGNLKNI
;
A
#
# COMPACT_ATOMS: atom_id res chain seq x y z
N MET A 1 -9.56 -4.73 13.32
CA MET A 1 -9.75 -3.64 12.34
C MET A 1 -8.36 -3.21 11.91
N GLY A 2 -8.15 -2.91 10.63
CA GLY A 2 -6.81 -2.72 10.05
C GLY A 2 -6.60 -1.33 9.46
N LYS A 3 -5.37 -0.81 9.59
CA LYS A 3 -5.03 0.61 9.42
C LYS A 3 -4.88 1.02 7.97
N LEU A 4 -5.60 2.05 7.52
CA LEU A 4 -5.40 2.60 6.19
C LEU A 4 -4.09 3.40 6.14
N VAL A 5 -3.21 3.04 5.22
CA VAL A 5 -1.88 3.64 5.06
C VAL A 5 -1.74 4.22 3.67
N ILE A 6 -1.58 5.53 3.63
CA ILE A 6 -1.42 6.33 2.41
C ILE A 6 0.04 6.85 2.31
N SER A 7 0.73 6.93 3.45
CA SER A 7 2.16 7.26 3.55
C SER A 7 2.87 6.27 4.46
N LEU A 8 3.92 5.64 3.95
CA LEU A 8 4.65 4.55 4.59
C LEU A 8 5.70 5.05 5.60
N ASN A 9 6.35 6.18 5.33
CA ASN A 9 7.32 6.85 6.22
C ASN A 9 6.84 6.99 7.67
N SER A 10 5.55 7.28 7.87
CA SER A 10 4.97 7.48 9.19
C SER A 10 4.54 6.19 9.89
N LEU A 11 4.46 5.06 9.17
CA LEU A 11 3.87 3.82 9.70
C LEU A 11 4.73 3.22 10.82
N LYS A 12 6.05 3.19 10.65
CA LYS A 12 6.96 2.64 11.65
C LYS A 12 7.05 3.52 12.89
N GLU A 13 7.10 4.84 12.70
CA GLU A 13 7.18 5.81 13.80
C GLU A 13 5.90 5.87 14.62
N GLN A 14 4.74 5.71 13.99
CA GLN A 14 3.44 5.75 14.66
C GLN A 14 3.08 4.46 15.41
N ASN A 15 3.72 3.33 15.09
CA ASN A 15 3.40 2.05 15.71
C ASN A 15 4.69 1.32 16.17
N PRO A 16 5.43 1.89 17.13
CA PRO A 16 6.70 1.34 17.62
C PRO A 16 6.56 -0.04 18.32
N GLU A 17 5.35 -0.39 18.75
CA GLU A 17 5.02 -1.67 19.38
C GLU A 17 4.83 -2.84 18.40
N VAL A 18 4.84 -2.56 17.09
CA VAL A 18 4.67 -3.59 16.06
C VAL A 18 5.93 -4.43 15.95
N SER A 19 5.75 -5.75 15.91
CA SER A 19 6.82 -6.73 15.80
C SER A 19 6.33 -8.00 15.09
N PRO A 20 7.20 -8.95 14.74
CA PRO A 20 6.76 -10.24 14.19
C PRO A 20 5.79 -11.02 15.09
N GLN A 21 5.81 -10.77 16.42
CA GLN A 21 4.92 -11.40 17.39
C GLN A 21 3.63 -10.58 17.65
N ASN A 22 3.62 -9.31 17.23
CA ASN A 22 2.52 -8.38 17.39
C ASN A 22 2.35 -7.60 16.08
N GLN A 23 1.82 -8.28 15.07
CA GLN A 23 1.67 -7.72 13.73
C GLN A 23 0.47 -6.77 13.67
N LEU A 24 0.62 -5.71 12.86
CA LEU A 24 -0.45 -4.77 12.57
C LEU A 24 -1.10 -5.13 11.23
N HIS A 25 -2.42 -5.29 11.23
CA HIS A 25 -3.17 -5.38 9.98
C HIS A 25 -3.28 -3.99 9.36
N ILE A 26 -2.83 -3.83 8.13
CA ILE A 26 -2.86 -2.57 7.40
C ILE A 26 -3.45 -2.76 5.99
N ARG A 27 -3.93 -1.66 5.42
CA ARG A 27 -4.34 -1.53 4.03
C ARG A 27 -3.51 -0.47 3.36
N LEU A 28 -2.73 -0.84 2.36
CA LEU A 28 -1.95 0.08 1.55
C LEU A 28 -2.74 0.53 0.34
N LEU A 29 -2.77 1.83 0.09
CA LEU A 29 -3.21 2.38 -1.19
C LEU A 29 -1.97 2.80 -1.99
N CYS A 30 -1.69 2.09 -3.08
CA CYS A 30 -0.42 2.22 -3.79
C CYS A 30 -0.57 2.08 -5.31
N LYS A 31 0.39 2.62 -6.05
CA LYS A 31 0.51 2.47 -7.50
C LYS A 31 1.56 1.42 -7.85
N ILE A 32 1.26 0.58 -8.84
CA ILE A 32 2.21 -0.41 -9.36
C ILE A 32 3.25 0.30 -10.23
N LEU A 33 4.53 0.14 -9.88
CA LEU A 33 5.66 0.60 -10.68
C LEU A 33 6.21 -0.52 -11.59
N SER A 34 6.30 -1.74 -11.06
CA SER A 34 6.69 -2.93 -11.83
C SER A 34 6.21 -4.21 -11.14
N TYR A 35 6.09 -5.29 -11.91
CA TYR A 35 5.80 -6.63 -11.42
C TYR A 35 6.72 -7.64 -12.11
N SER A 36 7.37 -8.50 -11.33
CA SER A 36 8.26 -9.58 -11.77
C SER A 36 7.58 -10.92 -11.49
N PRO A 37 6.92 -11.55 -12.48
CA PRO A 37 6.24 -12.84 -12.29
C PRO A 37 7.21 -13.99 -11.98
N THR A 38 8.48 -13.87 -12.35
CA THR A 38 9.51 -14.89 -12.09
C THR A 38 10.00 -14.87 -10.65
N GLU A 39 10.06 -13.68 -10.04
CA GLU A 39 10.50 -13.49 -8.66
C GLU A 39 9.32 -13.37 -7.70
N ASN A 40 8.09 -13.40 -8.23
CA ASN A 40 6.87 -13.08 -7.50
C ASN A 40 6.96 -11.74 -6.75
N GLU A 41 7.66 -10.76 -7.32
CA GLU A 41 7.96 -9.48 -6.68
C GLU A 41 7.12 -8.37 -7.33
N LEU A 42 6.43 -7.59 -6.50
CA LEU A 42 5.68 -6.40 -6.91
C LEU A 42 6.37 -5.16 -6.34
N THR A 43 6.73 -4.22 -7.21
CA THR A 43 7.28 -2.92 -6.81
C THR A 43 6.18 -1.88 -6.87
N ILE A 44 5.93 -1.24 -5.73
CA ILE A 44 4.87 -0.26 -5.54
C ILE A 44 5.43 1.06 -5.03
N SER A 45 4.69 2.14 -5.28
CA SER A 45 4.88 3.42 -4.59
C SER A 45 3.59 3.85 -3.90
N THR A 46 3.70 4.61 -2.82
CA THR A 46 2.53 5.32 -2.26
C THR A 46 1.92 6.25 -3.31
N VAL A 47 0.60 6.40 -3.27
CA VAL A 47 -0.09 7.36 -4.13
C VAL A 47 0.32 8.78 -3.69
N ASN A 48 1.00 9.49 -4.57
CA ASN A 48 1.72 10.71 -4.20
C ASN A 48 0.77 11.91 -4.13
N GLN A 49 0.82 12.68 -3.04
CA GLN A 49 -0.06 13.82 -2.79
C GLN A 49 0.33 15.08 -3.58
N ARG A 50 1.56 15.18 -4.11
CA ARG A 50 2.05 16.38 -4.81
C ARG A 50 2.84 15.98 -6.05
N GLN A 51 2.29 16.26 -7.24
CA GLN A 51 3.01 16.08 -8.52
C GLN A 51 4.30 16.93 -8.63
N HIS A 52 4.55 17.87 -7.70
CA HIS A 52 5.66 18.81 -7.76
C HIS A 52 6.73 18.66 -6.65
N GLU A 53 6.55 17.76 -5.68
CA GLU A 53 7.57 17.50 -4.64
C GLU A 53 8.01 16.03 -4.71
N LEU A 54 8.89 15.73 -5.68
CA LEU A 54 9.50 14.41 -5.92
C LEU A 54 10.44 13.92 -4.79
N LYS A 55 10.45 14.55 -3.61
CA LYS A 55 11.51 14.31 -2.63
C LYS A 55 11.37 13.06 -1.79
N ASP A 56 10.17 12.50 -1.62
CA ASP A 56 9.97 11.34 -0.73
C ASP A 56 8.96 10.33 -1.28
N VAL A 57 9.09 9.91 -2.55
CA VAL A 57 8.32 8.78 -3.07
C VAL A 57 8.94 7.49 -2.53
N GLU A 58 8.32 6.92 -1.50
CA GLU A 58 8.77 5.66 -0.95
C GLU A 58 8.39 4.52 -1.90
N ILE A 59 9.42 3.82 -2.38
CA ILE A 59 9.29 2.65 -3.24
C ILE A 59 9.48 1.41 -2.38
N VAL A 60 8.48 0.53 -2.38
CA VAL A 60 8.52 -0.73 -1.65
C VAL A 60 8.43 -1.91 -2.60
N LYS A 61 9.23 -2.92 -2.33
CA LYS A 61 9.18 -4.23 -2.99
C LYS A 61 8.51 -5.20 -2.05
N ILE A 62 7.47 -5.87 -2.52
CA ILE A 62 6.72 -6.88 -1.77
C ILE A 62 6.75 -8.21 -2.52
N HIS A 63 7.01 -9.28 -1.79
CA HIS A 63 6.91 -10.63 -2.32
C HIS A 63 5.47 -11.12 -2.20
N LEU A 64 4.92 -11.62 -3.30
CA LEU A 64 3.57 -12.12 -3.37
C LEU A 64 3.55 -13.65 -3.26
N GLN A 65 2.60 -14.17 -2.50
CA GLN A 65 2.34 -15.61 -2.47
C GLN A 65 1.57 -16.04 -3.73
N ASP A 66 1.80 -17.25 -4.22
CA ASP A 66 1.15 -17.76 -5.44
C ASP A 66 -0.38 -17.69 -5.38
N THR A 67 -0.96 -17.90 -4.20
CA THR A 67 -2.41 -17.77 -3.96
C THR A 67 -2.91 -16.35 -4.22
N VAL A 68 -2.18 -15.33 -3.75
CA VAL A 68 -2.49 -13.92 -3.99
C VAL A 68 -2.35 -13.57 -5.47
N ILE A 69 -1.27 -14.06 -6.11
CA ILE A 69 -1.03 -13.82 -7.53
C ILE A 69 -2.17 -14.40 -8.37
N ASN A 70 -2.56 -15.65 -8.13
CA ASN A 70 -3.61 -16.31 -8.89
C ASN A 70 -4.97 -15.62 -8.77
N ASN A 71 -5.26 -15.02 -7.61
CA ASN A 71 -6.51 -14.31 -7.37
C ASN A 71 -6.50 -12.86 -7.89
N SER A 72 -5.32 -12.31 -8.20
CA SER A 72 -5.15 -10.87 -8.48
C SER A 72 -4.42 -10.59 -9.79
N LYS A 73 -4.27 -11.60 -10.65
CA LYS A 73 -3.40 -11.53 -11.84
C LYS A 73 -3.83 -10.43 -12.81
N ASP A 74 -5.14 -10.19 -12.92
CA ASP A 74 -5.73 -9.21 -13.82
C ASP A 74 -5.57 -7.77 -13.28
N GLU A 75 -5.14 -7.62 -12.03
CA GLU A 75 -4.93 -6.35 -11.36
C GLU A 75 -3.46 -5.91 -11.38
N LEU A 76 -2.50 -6.83 -11.57
CA LEU A 76 -1.06 -6.61 -11.50
C LEU A 76 -0.45 -5.93 -12.75
N TYR A 77 -1.12 -4.93 -13.31
CA TYR A 77 -0.61 -4.15 -14.44
C TYR A 77 0.07 -2.86 -13.98
N VAL A 78 1.22 -2.57 -14.58
CA VAL A 78 1.98 -1.34 -14.31
C VAL A 78 1.09 -0.12 -14.50
N GLY A 79 1.11 0.78 -13.53
CA GLY A 79 0.29 1.99 -13.52
C GLY A 79 -1.05 1.86 -12.79
N ASN A 80 -1.53 0.64 -12.53
CA ASN A 80 -2.75 0.44 -11.75
C ASN A 80 -2.58 0.92 -10.31
N VAL A 81 -3.67 1.39 -9.72
CA VAL A 81 -3.76 1.67 -8.29
C VAL A 81 -4.41 0.48 -7.62
N LEU A 82 -3.78 0.01 -6.54
CA LEU A 82 -4.18 -1.15 -5.77
C LEU A 82 -4.49 -0.77 -4.34
N SER A 83 -5.44 -1.49 -3.76
CA SER A 83 -5.64 -1.62 -2.32
C SER A 83 -5.12 -2.99 -1.91
N ILE A 84 -4.05 -2.99 -1.10
CA ILE A 84 -3.37 -4.20 -0.65
C ILE A 84 -3.57 -4.35 0.85
N ASP A 85 -4.25 -5.42 1.26
CA ASP A 85 -4.37 -5.80 2.66
C ASP A 85 -3.14 -6.63 3.06
N CYS A 86 -2.44 -6.22 4.10
CA CYS A 86 -1.22 -6.89 4.56
C CYS A 86 -1.05 -6.87 6.08
N LEU A 87 -0.25 -7.80 6.58
CA LEU A 87 0.26 -7.78 7.96
C LEU A 87 1.65 -7.14 7.94
N PHE A 88 1.83 -6.13 8.78
CA PHE A 88 3.07 -5.42 8.99
C PHE A 88 3.70 -5.85 10.32
N ASP A 89 4.98 -6.19 10.28
CA ASP A 89 5.75 -6.71 11.42
C ASP A 89 6.78 -5.71 11.96
N GLY A 90 6.74 -4.45 11.48
CA GLY A 90 7.72 -3.41 11.81
C GLY A 90 8.78 -3.19 10.72
N ASP A 91 8.83 -4.04 9.69
CA ASP A 91 9.67 -3.88 8.50
C ASP A 91 8.83 -3.93 7.21
N LEU A 92 8.92 -2.87 6.39
CA LEU A 92 8.19 -2.77 5.12
C LEU A 92 8.65 -3.80 4.09
N LYS A 93 9.82 -4.41 4.28
CA LYS A 93 10.30 -5.52 3.44
C LYS A 93 9.61 -6.85 3.72
N ASN A 94 9.02 -7.00 4.89
CA ASN A 94 8.39 -8.23 5.36
C ASN A 94 6.86 -8.16 5.35
N LEU A 95 6.29 -7.26 4.54
CA LEU A 95 4.84 -7.16 4.41
C LEU A 95 4.25 -8.48 3.91
N GLN A 96 3.45 -9.10 4.76
CA GLN A 96 2.72 -10.30 4.39
C GLN A 96 1.43 -9.90 3.71
N VAL A 97 1.39 -10.04 2.38
CA VAL A 97 0.19 -9.73 1.60
C VAL A 97 -0.88 -10.79 1.83
N LEU A 98 -2.07 -10.34 2.21
CA LEU A 98 -3.25 -11.17 2.42
C LEU A 98 -4.18 -11.12 1.21
N ASN A 99 -4.37 -9.93 0.65
CA ASN A 99 -5.28 -9.70 -0.47
C ASN A 99 -4.86 -8.49 -1.30
N ILE A 100 -5.11 -8.53 -2.60
CA ILE A 100 -4.94 -7.40 -3.51
C ILE A 100 -6.27 -7.16 -4.20
N SER A 101 -6.62 -5.88 -4.35
CA SER A 101 -7.81 -5.47 -5.09
C SER A 101 -7.48 -4.24 -5.93
N ALA A 102 -7.91 -4.24 -7.19
CA ALA A 102 -7.81 -3.03 -8.01
C ALA A 102 -8.74 -1.96 -7.46
N VAL A 103 -8.20 -0.74 -7.37
CA VAL A 103 -9.02 0.42 -7.04
C VAL A 103 -9.37 1.09 -8.36
N ASN A 104 -10.68 1.16 -8.62
CA ASN A 104 -11.18 1.90 -9.77
C ASN A 104 -10.96 3.39 -9.51
N ASP A 105 -9.84 3.92 -10.01
CA ASP A 105 -9.53 5.35 -10.02
C ASP A 105 -10.34 6.04 -11.13
N ALA A 106 -11.67 5.93 -11.05
CA ALA A 106 -12.57 6.60 -11.96
C ALA A 106 -12.28 8.11 -11.87
N ALA A 107 -11.83 8.69 -12.99
CA ALA A 107 -11.49 10.11 -13.16
C ALA A 107 -10.25 10.64 -12.42
N GLY A 108 -9.33 9.79 -11.95
CA GLY A 108 -8.12 10.29 -11.28
C GLY A 108 -8.41 10.90 -9.91
N CYS A 109 -9.53 10.51 -9.27
CA CYS A 109 -9.92 10.97 -7.94
C CYS A 109 -8.85 10.69 -6.88
N LEU A 110 -8.01 9.66 -7.06
CA LEU A 110 -6.88 9.40 -6.18
C LEU A 110 -5.64 10.26 -6.48
N ASN A 111 -5.62 10.94 -7.63
CA ASN A 111 -4.67 12.02 -7.90
C ASN A 111 -5.20 13.38 -7.41
N ASP A 112 -6.46 13.47 -6.98
CA ASP A 112 -7.01 14.67 -6.34
C ASP A 112 -6.57 14.72 -4.87
N PHE A 113 -5.73 15.71 -4.58
CA PHE A 113 -5.15 15.98 -3.27
C PHE A 113 -6.21 16.01 -2.15
N LYS A 114 -7.38 16.58 -2.41
CA LYS A 114 -8.44 16.68 -1.40
C LYS A 114 -8.99 15.32 -0.98
N ASN A 115 -9.08 14.38 -1.91
CA ASN A 115 -9.56 13.04 -1.59
C ASN A 115 -8.54 12.25 -0.78
N LEU A 116 -7.25 12.43 -1.08
CA LEU A 116 -6.17 11.81 -0.29
C LEU A 116 -6.09 12.38 1.13
N GLU A 117 -6.25 13.71 1.30
CA GLU A 117 -6.32 14.34 2.63
C GLU A 117 -7.50 13.80 3.44
N ILE A 118 -8.69 13.73 2.85
CA ILE A 118 -9.88 13.17 3.53
C ILE A 118 -9.65 11.71 3.93
N LEU A 119 -9.07 10.89 3.06
CA LEU A 119 -8.76 9.49 3.39
C LEU A 119 -7.72 9.38 4.51
N GLN A 120 -6.73 10.27 4.56
CA GLN A 120 -5.73 10.32 5.62
C GLN A 120 -6.35 10.78 6.95
N GLU A 121 -7.21 11.79 6.92
CA GLU A 121 -7.97 12.23 8.09
C GLU A 121 -8.88 11.12 8.61
N ILE A 122 -9.59 10.39 7.75
CA ILE A 122 -10.42 9.26 8.15
C ILE A 122 -9.59 8.13 8.77
N GLY A 123 -8.44 7.80 8.17
CA GLY A 123 -7.50 6.80 8.71
C GLY A 123 -6.99 7.19 10.10
N ASN A 124 -6.63 8.45 10.29
CA ASN A 124 -6.13 8.97 11.56
C ASN A 124 -7.24 9.10 12.62
N LEU A 125 -8.44 9.53 12.24
CA LEU A 125 -9.56 9.77 13.17
C LEU A 125 -10.13 8.47 13.76
N LYS A 126 -10.01 7.35 13.06
CA LYS A 126 -10.71 6.15 13.46
C LYS A 126 -9.88 5.14 14.27
N ASN A 127 -8.54 5.26 14.34
CA ASN A 127 -7.70 4.11 14.74
C ASN A 127 -8.22 2.80 14.08
N ILE A 128 -8.77 2.94 12.86
CA ILE A 128 -9.07 1.82 11.98
C ILE A 128 -7.76 1.56 11.31
#